data_AF-A0A836GKF9-F1
#
_entry.id   AF-A0A836GKF9-F1
#
_cell.length_a   1.000
_cell.length_b   1.000
_cell.length_c   1.000
_cell.angle_alpha   90.00
_cell.angle_beta   90.00
_cell.angle_gamma   90.00
#
_symmetry.space_group_name_H-M   'P 1'
#
loop_
_entity.id
_entity.type
_entity.pdbx_description
1 polymer ?
#
loop_
_entity_poly.entity_id
_entity_poly.type
_entity_poly.pdbx_seq_one_letter_code
_entity_poly.pdbx_strand_id
1 'polypeptide(L)'
;MSLSFSSTLDSPPFLIPPTVSYPFAHIHDAPCVGRSRSTTIMALGKNKRISKGGKRGKRGKAQETMARKEWYDVVAPANFEKRQFAKTICNKTQGIRIAADVLRGRVFEANLADLNQSAGEEEAYRKVRFTVQEVQGRNLLTQFHSMEVTTDKMASLLRKWCTTMETTVEVKTADGYTMRLFVVAFTKPQANQQSRNCYAKQRLVKWLRMRVTKMIKRRLSKVQIKEAVSLLTRNVLSDALVRRCNPIVPLRELRIRKVRVVRTPKFDAQALLNAHGTIPTSVEADPREVEEAVEVVEKAAE
;
A
#
# COMPACT_ATOMS: atom_id res chain seq x y z
N MET A 1 35.91 -34.84 51.17
CA MET A 1 34.55 -35.36 51.43
C MET A 1 33.76 -35.21 50.15
N SER A 2 33.87 -36.07 49.13
CA SER A 2 33.42 -37.47 49.02
C SER A 2 31.90 -37.66 49.19
N LEU A 3 31.28 -38.19 48.11
CA LEU A 3 30.02 -38.97 48.05
C LEU A 3 28.72 -38.15 48.04
N SER A 4 27.63 -38.46 47.32
CA SER A 4 27.23 -39.42 46.26
C SER A 4 25.70 -39.22 46.13
N PHE A 5 25.13 -39.01 44.94
CA PHE A 5 24.37 -39.98 44.10
C PHE A 5 22.93 -40.35 44.54
N SER A 6 22.07 -40.60 43.52
CA SER A 6 20.69 -41.16 43.49
C SER A 6 19.55 -40.13 43.48
N SER A 7 18.79 -39.87 42.41
CA SER A 7 18.03 -40.67 41.41
C SER A 7 16.63 -41.11 41.86
N THR A 8 15.63 -40.80 41.01
CA THR A 8 14.36 -41.50 40.62
C THR A 8 13.21 -40.48 40.48
N LEU A 9 12.77 -40.15 39.25
CA LEU A 9 11.62 -40.76 38.56
C LEU A 9 10.32 -40.61 39.37
N ASP A 10 9.40 -39.75 38.91
CA ASP A 10 8.14 -40.25 38.37
C ASP A 10 7.31 -39.16 37.68
N SER A 11 6.68 -39.57 36.59
CA SER A 11 5.79 -38.79 35.74
C SER A 11 4.52 -39.61 35.54
N PRO A 12 3.32 -39.02 35.65
CA PRO A 12 2.12 -39.65 35.11
C PRO A 12 1.43 -38.81 34.01
N PRO A 13 0.55 -39.45 33.21
CA PRO A 13 0.44 -39.18 31.78
C PRO A 13 -0.85 -38.46 31.34
N PHE A 14 -0.78 -37.93 30.10
CA PHE A 14 -1.81 -37.80 29.07
C PHE A 14 -3.30 -37.79 29.46
N LEU A 15 -4.01 -36.73 29.06
CA LEU A 15 -5.39 -36.80 28.59
C LEU A 15 -5.62 -35.77 27.47
N ILE A 16 -5.68 -36.28 26.23
CA ILE A 16 -6.05 -35.57 25.01
C ILE A 16 -7.58 -35.73 24.84
N PRO A 17 -8.36 -34.67 24.63
CA PRO A 17 -9.76 -34.81 24.22
C PRO A 17 -9.87 -35.14 22.73
N PRO A 18 -10.79 -36.05 22.32
CA PRO A 18 -10.91 -36.51 20.95
C PRO A 18 -11.53 -35.49 20.00
N THR A 19 -10.98 -35.47 18.79
CA THR A 19 -11.49 -34.81 17.59
C THR A 19 -12.86 -35.37 17.20
N VAL A 20 -13.88 -34.52 17.16
CA VAL A 20 -15.19 -34.85 16.56
C VAL A 20 -15.08 -34.64 15.05
N SER A 21 -15.01 -35.75 14.33
CA SER A 21 -15.13 -35.86 12.89
C SER A 21 -16.59 -35.67 12.46
N TYR A 22 -16.86 -34.62 11.68
CA TYR A 22 -18.13 -34.48 10.96
C TYR A 22 -18.10 -35.32 9.69
N PRO A 23 -19.10 -36.19 9.44
CA PRO A 23 -19.15 -37.00 8.23
C PRO A 23 -19.56 -36.19 7.00
N PHE A 24 -18.72 -36.31 5.98
CA PHE A 24 -18.88 -35.87 4.61
C PHE A 24 -19.97 -36.73 3.95
N ALA A 25 -21.18 -36.20 3.77
CA ALA A 25 -22.25 -36.87 3.04
C ALA A 25 -22.06 -36.65 1.54
N HIS A 26 -21.48 -37.65 0.88
CA HIS A 26 -21.61 -37.91 -0.55
C HIS A 26 -23.09 -38.16 -0.88
N ILE A 27 -23.65 -37.37 -1.79
CA ILE A 27 -24.90 -37.72 -2.48
C ILE A 27 -24.50 -38.35 -3.82
N HIS A 28 -24.79 -39.63 -3.92
CA HIS A 28 -24.71 -40.46 -5.10
C HIS A 28 -25.94 -40.24 -6.01
N ASP A 29 -25.68 -40.33 -7.30
CA ASP A 29 -26.50 -40.93 -8.36
C ASP A 29 -27.80 -40.27 -8.83
N ALA A 30 -27.72 -39.84 -10.10
CA ALA A 30 -28.83 -39.78 -11.04
C ALA A 30 -29.42 -41.18 -11.31
N PRO A 31 -30.67 -41.25 -11.80
CA PRO A 31 -30.82 -41.82 -13.13
C PRO A 31 -31.80 -41.04 -14.03
N CYS A 32 -31.40 -41.03 -15.30
CA CYS A 32 -32.21 -40.80 -16.50
C CYS A 32 -33.29 -41.87 -16.68
N VAL A 33 -34.47 -41.51 -17.19
CA VAL A 33 -35.32 -42.24 -18.18
C VAL A 33 -36.60 -41.39 -18.43
N GLY A 34 -37.07 -41.31 -19.68
CA GLY A 34 -38.50 -41.09 -19.94
C GLY A 34 -38.87 -40.03 -20.97
N ARG A 35 -38.60 -40.32 -22.25
CA ARG A 35 -39.09 -39.58 -23.42
C ARG A 35 -40.58 -39.88 -23.64
N SER A 36 -41.45 -38.88 -23.68
CA SER A 36 -42.74 -38.98 -24.39
C SER A 36 -42.99 -37.72 -25.22
N ARG A 37 -42.92 -37.87 -26.55
CA ARG A 37 -43.35 -36.88 -27.53
C ARG A 37 -44.87 -36.91 -27.58
N SER A 38 -45.52 -35.77 -27.35
CA SER A 38 -46.88 -35.53 -27.84
C SER A 38 -46.82 -34.38 -28.83
N THR A 39 -47.07 -34.73 -30.09
CA THR A 39 -47.21 -33.83 -31.22
C THR A 39 -48.67 -33.37 -31.24
N THR A 40 -48.92 -32.07 -31.28
CA THR A 40 -50.19 -31.56 -31.81
C THR A 40 -49.89 -30.37 -32.71
N ILE A 41 -50.34 -30.52 -33.95
CA ILE A 41 -50.14 -29.64 -35.09
C ILE A 41 -51.40 -28.77 -35.26
N MET A 42 -51.18 -27.57 -35.79
CA MET A 42 -52.11 -26.61 -36.42
C MET A 42 -53.07 -25.76 -35.56
N ALA A 43 -52.81 -24.45 -35.60
CA ALA A 43 -53.73 -23.49 -36.23
C ALA A 43 -52.96 -22.22 -36.67
N LEU A 44 -52.62 -22.15 -37.96
CA LEU A 44 -52.11 -20.95 -38.64
C LEU A 44 -53.27 -19.95 -38.86
N GLY A 45 -53.56 -19.14 -37.84
CA GLY A 45 -54.50 -18.03 -37.91
C GLY A 45 -53.77 -16.70 -38.13
N LYS A 46 -53.75 -16.24 -39.39
CA LYS A 46 -53.26 -14.91 -39.79
C LYS A 46 -54.15 -13.82 -39.15
N ASN A 47 -53.57 -12.92 -38.34
CA ASN A 47 -54.16 -11.60 -38.12
C ASN A 47 -53.18 -10.50 -38.54
N LYS A 48 -53.63 -9.72 -39.53
CA LYS A 48 -52.99 -8.56 -40.13
C LYS A 48 -52.54 -7.54 -39.07
N ARG A 49 -51.25 -7.21 -39.12
CA ARG A 49 -50.66 -5.87 -38.96
C ARG A 49 -51.56 -4.83 -38.25
N ILE A 50 -51.32 -4.63 -36.95
CA ILE A 50 -51.46 -3.31 -36.34
C ILE A 50 -50.05 -2.79 -36.08
N SER A 51 -49.59 -1.96 -37.00
CA SER A 51 -48.61 -0.92 -36.72
C SER A 51 -49.20 0.01 -35.65
N LYS A 52 -48.94 -0.27 -34.39
CA LYS A 52 -48.87 0.74 -33.35
C LYS A 52 -47.50 0.61 -32.73
N GLY A 53 -46.63 1.54 -33.13
CA GLY A 53 -45.39 1.81 -32.46
C GLY A 53 -45.70 2.14 -31.00
N GLY A 54 -45.69 1.13 -30.14
CA GLY A 54 -45.43 1.33 -28.74
C GLY A 54 -44.03 1.89 -28.68
N LYS A 55 -43.94 3.21 -28.52
CA LYS A 55 -42.73 3.99 -28.25
C LYS A 55 -41.87 3.14 -27.33
N ARG A 56 -40.91 2.41 -27.92
CA ARG A 56 -39.86 1.68 -27.22
C ARG A 56 -39.25 2.77 -26.40
N GLY A 57 -39.61 2.83 -25.12
CA GLY A 57 -39.29 3.93 -24.23
C GLY A 57 -37.84 4.23 -24.50
N LYS A 58 -37.58 5.42 -25.07
CA LYS A 58 -36.27 5.89 -25.53
C LYS A 58 -35.33 5.39 -24.45
N ARG A 59 -34.55 4.33 -24.72
CA ARG A 59 -33.59 3.79 -23.74
C ARG A 59 -32.78 5.03 -23.44
N GLY A 60 -33.03 5.66 -22.29
CA GLY A 60 -32.43 6.94 -21.96
C GLY A 60 -30.95 6.75 -22.24
N LYS A 61 -30.33 7.67 -23.00
CA LYS A 61 -28.89 7.61 -23.34
C LYS A 61 -28.20 6.99 -22.14
N ALA A 62 -27.60 5.79 -22.32
CA ALA A 62 -27.08 5.01 -21.22
C ALA A 62 -26.30 5.96 -20.32
N GLN A 63 -26.83 6.23 -19.13
CA GLN A 63 -26.40 7.40 -18.36
C GLN A 63 -24.89 7.29 -18.18
N GLU A 64 -24.18 8.33 -18.64
CA GLU A 64 -22.72 8.31 -18.67
C GLU A 64 -22.18 7.96 -17.29
N THR A 65 -21.25 7.01 -17.24
CA THR A 65 -20.74 6.48 -15.97
C THR A 65 -20.03 7.55 -15.14
N MET A 66 -19.50 8.60 -15.76
CA MET A 66 -18.83 9.72 -15.10
C MET A 66 -19.81 10.71 -14.46
N ALA A 67 -21.07 10.79 -14.93
CA ALA A 67 -22.06 11.71 -14.36
C ALA A 67 -22.40 11.43 -12.88
N ARG A 68 -22.18 10.19 -12.46
CA ARG A 68 -22.41 9.70 -11.08
C ARG A 68 -21.17 9.82 -10.20
N LYS A 69 -20.03 10.23 -10.76
CA LYS A 69 -18.76 10.30 -10.05
C LYS A 69 -18.48 11.71 -9.58
N GLU A 70 -17.59 11.75 -8.61
CA GLU A 70 -17.18 12.92 -7.86
C GLU A 70 -15.66 12.90 -7.72
N TRP A 71 -15.04 14.05 -7.92
CA TRP A 71 -13.59 14.23 -7.83
C TRP A 71 -13.20 14.70 -6.43
N TYR A 72 -12.16 14.08 -5.88
CA TYR A 72 -11.58 14.39 -4.57
C TYR A 72 -10.08 14.59 -4.70
N ASP A 73 -9.55 15.55 -3.97
CA ASP A 73 -8.12 15.85 -3.93
C ASP A 73 -7.45 15.12 -2.76
N VAL A 74 -6.32 14.45 -3.02
CA VAL A 74 -5.56 13.70 -2.01
C VAL A 74 -4.50 14.59 -1.39
N VAL A 75 -4.60 14.77 -0.07
CA VAL A 75 -3.73 15.63 0.72
C VAL A 75 -2.68 14.79 1.45
N ALA A 76 -1.41 15.05 1.17
CA ALA A 76 -0.26 14.54 1.90
C ALA A 76 -0.05 15.30 3.23
N PRO A 77 0.54 14.63 4.24
CA PRO A 77 0.91 15.28 5.51
C PRO A 77 1.78 16.53 5.30
N ALA A 78 1.75 17.46 6.26
CA ALA A 78 2.43 18.76 6.16
C ALA A 78 3.97 18.69 6.03
N ASN A 79 4.56 17.50 6.17
CA ASN A 79 6.00 17.28 6.02
C ASN A 79 6.47 17.31 4.56
N PHE A 80 5.55 17.20 3.61
CA PHE A 80 5.83 17.20 2.18
C PHE A 80 5.51 18.58 1.61
N GLU A 81 6.27 18.99 0.60
CA GLU A 81 6.14 20.32 -0.01
C GLU A 81 4.87 20.41 -0.86
N LYS A 82 4.70 19.47 -1.80
CA LYS A 82 3.49 19.34 -2.59
C LYS A 82 2.43 18.58 -1.80
N ARG A 83 1.46 19.32 -1.29
CA ARG A 83 0.41 18.76 -0.43
C ARG A 83 -0.70 18.06 -1.20
N GLN A 84 -1.22 18.65 -2.26
CA GLN A 84 -2.20 18.01 -3.12
C GLN A 84 -1.47 17.36 -4.30
N PHE A 85 -1.36 16.03 -4.30
CA PHE A 85 -0.56 15.31 -5.30
C PHE A 85 -1.38 14.45 -6.26
N ALA A 86 -2.55 13.96 -5.83
CA ALA A 86 -3.39 13.09 -6.64
C ALA A 86 -4.84 13.55 -6.63
N LYS A 87 -5.52 13.30 -7.75
CA LYS A 87 -6.97 13.44 -7.90
C LYS A 87 -7.60 12.06 -7.99
N THR A 88 -8.72 11.86 -7.32
CA THR A 88 -9.36 10.55 -7.23
C THR A 88 -10.84 10.67 -7.41
N ILE A 89 -11.44 9.61 -7.95
CA ILE A 89 -12.88 9.56 -8.19
C ILE A 89 -13.56 8.61 -7.22
N CYS A 90 -14.74 9.00 -6.77
CA CYS A 90 -15.68 8.16 -6.06
C CYS A 90 -17.08 8.33 -6.63
N ASN A 91 -17.95 7.34 -6.43
CA ASN A 91 -19.37 7.52 -6.73
C ASN A 91 -19.99 8.48 -5.72
N LYS A 92 -20.98 9.27 -6.18
CA LYS A 92 -21.89 10.03 -5.32
C LYS A 92 -22.52 9.11 -4.27
N THR A 93 -22.76 9.64 -3.08
CA THR A 93 -23.52 8.93 -2.04
C THR A 93 -24.88 8.49 -2.58
N GLN A 94 -25.18 7.20 -2.47
CA GLN A 94 -26.42 6.61 -2.98
C GLN A 94 -27.06 5.74 -1.89
N GLY A 95 -28.15 6.24 -1.32
CA GLY A 95 -28.87 5.58 -0.23
C GLY A 95 -27.95 5.30 0.95
N ILE A 96 -27.74 4.01 1.25
CA ILE A 96 -26.95 3.52 2.39
C ILE A 96 -25.43 3.63 2.14
N ARG A 97 -24.99 3.69 0.87
CA ARG A 97 -23.57 3.75 0.53
C ARG A 97 -23.06 5.19 0.56
N ILE A 98 -22.36 5.53 1.65
CA ILE A 98 -21.71 6.82 1.86
C ILE A 98 -20.37 6.85 1.12
N ALA A 99 -20.12 7.90 0.33
CA ALA A 99 -18.88 8.05 -0.41
C ALA A 99 -17.63 8.08 0.49
N ALA A 100 -17.72 8.74 1.65
CA ALA A 100 -16.63 8.85 2.61
C ALA A 100 -16.11 7.49 3.11
N ASP A 101 -17.00 6.52 3.36
CA ASP A 101 -16.61 5.20 3.87
C ASP A 101 -15.89 4.36 2.81
N VAL A 102 -16.22 4.56 1.54
CA VAL A 102 -15.53 3.90 0.41
C VAL A 102 -14.17 4.54 0.12
N LEU A 103 -13.99 5.80 0.50
CA LEU A 103 -12.74 6.55 0.34
C LEU A 103 -11.74 6.24 1.45
N ARG A 104 -12.21 6.02 2.68
CA ARG A 104 -11.39 5.59 3.82
C ARG A 104 -10.70 4.26 3.51
N GLY A 105 -9.43 4.15 3.91
CA GLY A 105 -8.62 2.95 3.70
C GLY A 105 -8.05 2.78 2.29
N ARG A 106 -8.38 3.65 1.32
CA ARG A 106 -7.71 3.64 0.01
C ARG A 106 -6.22 3.99 0.17
N VAL A 107 -5.38 3.27 -0.57
CA VAL A 107 -3.94 3.50 -0.61
C VAL A 107 -3.59 4.23 -1.90
N PHE A 108 -2.92 5.37 -1.78
CA PHE A 108 -2.37 6.12 -2.91
C PHE A 108 -0.86 6.02 -2.92
N GLU A 109 -0.30 5.84 -4.11
CA GLU A 109 1.14 5.79 -4.35
C GLU A 109 1.58 7.07 -5.06
N ALA A 110 2.72 7.61 -4.64
CA ALA A 110 3.36 8.77 -5.24
C ALA A 110 4.87 8.57 -5.27
N ASN A 111 5.56 9.19 -6.23
CA ASN A 111 7.01 9.28 -6.22
C ASN A 111 7.43 10.39 -5.23
N LEU A 112 8.55 10.19 -4.53
CA LEU A 112 9.06 11.19 -3.60
C LEU A 112 9.50 12.47 -4.31
N ALA A 113 10.05 12.35 -5.52
CA ALA A 113 10.44 13.51 -6.35
C ALA A 113 9.22 14.36 -6.76
N ASP A 114 8.03 13.76 -6.89
CA ASP A 114 6.81 14.51 -7.22
C ASP A 114 6.24 15.23 -5.98
N LEU A 115 6.54 14.73 -4.78
CA LEU A 115 6.08 15.28 -3.51
C LEU A 115 7.00 16.38 -2.96
N ASN A 116 8.30 16.28 -3.22
CA ASN A 116 9.31 17.24 -2.79
C ASN A 116 9.99 17.84 -4.02
N GLN A 117 9.79 19.14 -4.25
CA GLN A 117 10.46 19.89 -5.32
C GLN A 117 11.96 20.08 -5.02
N SER A 118 12.36 20.06 -3.75
CA SER A 118 13.76 20.21 -3.34
C SER A 118 14.66 19.01 -3.67
N ALA A 119 14.08 17.84 -3.92
CA ALA A 119 14.82 16.62 -4.20
C ALA A 119 14.80 16.35 -5.71
N GLY A 120 15.89 16.68 -6.41
CA GLY A 120 16.03 16.43 -7.84
C GLY A 120 16.00 14.94 -8.23
N GLU A 121 16.56 14.62 -9.40
CA GLU A 121 16.58 13.26 -9.98
C GLU A 121 17.14 12.17 -9.04
N GLU A 122 17.94 12.56 -8.05
CA GLU A 122 18.54 11.64 -7.09
C GLU A 122 17.54 10.93 -6.18
N GLU A 123 16.32 11.42 -5.97
CA GLU A 123 15.33 10.74 -5.10
C GLU A 123 14.15 10.12 -5.84
N ALA A 124 14.13 10.20 -7.18
CA ALA A 124 13.08 9.68 -8.04
C ALA A 124 12.90 8.14 -7.97
N TYR A 125 13.80 7.43 -7.29
CA TYR A 125 13.69 5.99 -7.07
C TYR A 125 12.83 5.59 -5.87
N ARG A 126 12.19 6.53 -5.15
CA ARG A 126 11.43 6.23 -3.93
C ARG A 126 9.95 6.41 -4.14
N LYS A 127 9.21 5.33 -3.90
CA LYS A 127 7.75 5.32 -3.91
C LYS A 127 7.25 5.44 -2.47
N VAL A 128 6.41 6.43 -2.21
CA VAL A 128 5.73 6.61 -0.93
C VAL A 128 4.27 6.25 -1.13
N ARG A 129 3.71 5.52 -0.16
CA ARG A 129 2.29 5.19 -0.13
C ARG A 129 1.63 5.79 1.09
N PHE A 130 0.44 6.32 0.89
CA PHE A 130 -0.39 6.90 1.91
C PHE A 130 -1.75 6.22 1.96
N THR A 131 -2.34 6.11 3.16
CA THR A 131 -3.70 5.62 3.38
C THR A 131 -4.62 6.76 3.75
N VAL A 132 -5.80 6.85 3.15
CA VAL A 132 -6.84 7.80 3.57
C VAL A 132 -7.38 7.40 4.94
N GLN A 133 -7.31 8.31 5.91
CA GLN A 133 -7.93 8.13 7.23
C GLN A 133 -9.23 8.92 7.36
N GLU A 134 -9.27 10.14 6.82
CA GLU A 134 -10.41 11.03 6.93
C GLU A 134 -10.71 11.76 5.62
N VAL A 135 -11.99 12.09 5.43
CA VAL A 135 -12.49 12.87 4.29
C VAL A 135 -13.05 14.16 4.87
N GLN A 136 -12.49 15.30 4.47
CA GLN A 136 -12.94 16.62 4.91
C GLN A 136 -13.39 17.42 3.70
N GLY A 137 -14.70 17.64 3.55
CA GLY A 137 -15.27 18.25 2.35
C GLY A 137 -14.87 17.45 1.11
N ARG A 138 -14.04 18.06 0.25
CA ARG A 138 -13.51 17.44 -0.98
C ARG A 138 -12.06 16.98 -0.89
N ASN A 139 -11.43 17.19 0.27
CA ASN A 139 -10.06 16.77 0.55
C ASN A 139 -10.03 15.40 1.24
N LEU A 140 -9.05 14.58 0.87
CA LEU A 140 -8.74 13.30 1.51
C LEU A 140 -7.48 13.46 2.35
N LEU A 141 -7.62 13.38 3.67
CA LEU A 141 -6.51 13.44 4.60
C LEU A 141 -5.86 12.07 4.72
N THR A 142 -4.55 12.03 4.44
CA THR A 142 -3.81 10.79 4.38
C THR A 142 -2.77 10.64 5.48
N GLN A 143 -2.45 9.39 5.82
CA GLN A 143 -1.40 9.01 6.75
C GLN A 143 -0.36 8.15 6.03
N PHE A 144 0.90 8.20 6.48
CA PHE A 144 1.97 7.36 5.93
C PHE A 144 1.67 5.86 6.12
N HIS A 145 1.79 5.10 5.02
CA HIS A 145 1.55 3.65 5.01
C HIS A 145 2.84 2.86 4.77
N SER A 146 3.56 3.18 3.70
CA SER A 146 4.81 2.49 3.35
C SER A 146 5.72 3.34 2.47
N MET A 147 7.01 3.00 2.48
CA MET A 147 8.00 3.54 1.56
C MET A 147 8.72 2.38 0.87
N GLU A 148 8.95 2.47 -0.42
CA GLU A 148 9.61 1.45 -1.24
C GLU A 148 10.64 2.08 -2.16
N VAL A 149 11.72 1.35 -2.44
CA VAL A 149 12.62 1.66 -3.55
C VAL A 149 12.04 1.06 -4.85
N THR A 150 12.21 1.72 -5.98
CA THR A 150 11.81 1.21 -7.31
C THR A 150 12.53 -0.10 -7.62
N THR A 151 11.84 -0.97 -8.37
CA THR A 151 12.36 -2.30 -8.71
C THR A 151 13.66 -2.20 -9.48
N ASP A 152 13.73 -1.27 -10.43
CA ASP A 152 14.92 -1.00 -11.24
C ASP A 152 16.11 -0.52 -10.39
N LYS A 153 15.87 0.43 -9.47
CA LYS A 153 16.94 0.89 -8.58
C LYS A 153 17.43 -0.22 -7.64
N MET A 154 16.56 -1.11 -7.18
CA MET A 154 17.02 -2.26 -6.38
C MET A 154 17.84 -3.24 -7.24
N ALA A 155 17.38 -3.57 -8.44
CA ALA A 155 18.04 -4.52 -9.34
C ALA A 155 19.43 -4.03 -9.78
N SER A 156 19.57 -2.74 -10.10
CA SER A 156 20.86 -2.14 -10.50
C SER A 156 21.93 -2.16 -9.39
N LEU A 157 21.55 -2.27 -8.12
CA LEU A 157 22.49 -2.34 -7.01
C LEU A 157 23.11 -3.73 -6.83
N LEU A 158 22.46 -4.78 -7.32
CA LEU A 158 22.98 -6.14 -7.20
C LEU A 158 24.16 -6.31 -8.15
N ARG A 159 25.30 -6.77 -7.61
CA ARG A 159 26.50 -7.10 -8.39
C ARG A 159 27.04 -8.45 -7.95
N LYS A 160 27.54 -9.22 -8.93
CA LYS A 160 28.25 -10.49 -8.66
C LYS A 160 29.52 -10.24 -7.85
N TRP A 161 30.04 -11.29 -7.22
CA TRP A 161 31.29 -11.30 -6.44
C TRP A 161 31.30 -10.48 -5.15
N CYS A 162 30.18 -9.86 -4.78
CA CYS A 162 29.98 -9.16 -3.51
C CYS A 162 28.94 -9.87 -2.63
N THR A 163 28.97 -9.58 -1.33
CA THR A 163 27.95 -10.07 -0.39
C THR A 163 26.82 -9.05 -0.28
N THR A 164 25.58 -9.53 -0.40
CA THR A 164 24.37 -8.78 -0.06
C THR A 164 23.98 -9.04 1.39
N MET A 165 23.68 -7.98 2.13
CA MET A 165 23.44 -8.05 3.56
C MET A 165 22.06 -7.46 3.86
N GLU A 166 21.07 -8.34 4.04
CA GLU A 166 19.71 -7.94 4.38
C GLU A 166 19.46 -7.97 5.89
N THR A 167 18.70 -7.00 6.39
CA THR A 167 18.28 -6.90 7.79
C THR A 167 16.84 -6.44 7.88
N THR A 168 16.06 -7.07 8.74
CA THR A 168 14.71 -6.65 9.11
C THR A 168 14.72 -6.05 10.52
N VAL A 169 14.02 -4.92 10.70
CA VAL A 169 13.92 -4.25 12.00
C VAL A 169 12.49 -3.86 12.26
N GLU A 170 11.92 -4.35 13.35
CA GLU A 170 10.64 -3.87 13.87
C GLU A 170 10.89 -2.76 14.89
N VAL A 171 10.18 -1.65 14.74
CA VAL A 171 10.22 -0.53 15.68
C VAL A 171 8.81 -0.08 16.02
N LYS A 172 8.58 0.17 17.30
CA LYS A 172 7.41 0.91 17.78
C LYS A 172 7.83 2.36 17.98
N THR A 173 7.10 3.28 17.35
CA THR A 173 7.27 4.73 17.52
C THR A 173 6.58 5.23 18.80
N ALA A 174 6.85 6.47 19.19
CA ALA A 174 6.23 7.08 20.36
C ALA A 174 4.69 7.14 20.25
N ASP A 175 4.16 7.37 19.04
CA ASP A 175 2.72 7.50 18.79
C ASP A 175 1.99 6.14 18.69
N GLY A 176 2.67 5.03 18.98
CA GLY A 176 2.08 3.70 18.96
C GLY A 176 2.03 3.01 17.58
N TYR A 177 2.58 3.61 16.51
CA TYR A 177 2.73 2.91 15.24
C TYR A 177 3.84 1.87 15.33
N THR A 178 3.58 0.67 14.81
CA THR A 178 4.61 -0.36 14.65
C THR A 178 5.00 -0.48 13.19
N MET A 179 6.27 -0.26 12.86
CA MET A 179 6.79 -0.30 11.50
C MET A 179 7.91 -1.33 11.35
N ARG A 180 7.95 -1.99 10.20
CA ARG A 180 9.00 -2.91 9.76
C ARG A 180 9.85 -2.25 8.70
N LEU A 181 11.14 -2.09 8.98
CA LEU A 181 12.14 -1.58 8.05
C LEU A 181 12.95 -2.75 7.50
N PHE A 182 13.15 -2.73 6.19
CA PHE A 182 14.02 -3.64 5.45
C PHE A 182 15.23 -2.84 4.99
N VAL A 183 16.41 -3.19 5.49
CA VAL A 183 17.67 -2.56 5.13
C VAL A 183 18.48 -3.54 4.30
N VAL A 184 19.08 -3.03 3.23
CA VAL A 184 19.98 -3.78 2.36
C VAL A 184 21.31 -3.04 2.31
N ALA A 185 22.40 -3.77 2.51
CA ALA A 185 23.75 -3.25 2.36
C ALA A 185 24.55 -4.12 1.39
N PHE A 186 25.46 -3.49 0.64
CA PHE A 186 26.34 -4.13 -0.32
C PHE A 186 27.80 -3.87 0.06
N THR A 187 28.64 -4.89 -0.07
CA THR A 187 30.08 -4.74 0.17
C THR A 187 30.77 -4.00 -0.99
N LYS A 188 31.87 -3.31 -0.67
CA LYS A 188 32.73 -2.62 -1.64
C LYS A 188 34.11 -3.29 -1.68
N PRO A 189 34.73 -3.46 -2.85
CA PRO A 189 36.15 -3.77 -2.92
C PRO A 189 37.01 -2.58 -2.43
N GLN A 190 38.10 -2.86 -1.73
CA GLN A 190 39.07 -1.83 -1.34
C GLN A 190 39.93 -1.39 -2.54
N ALA A 191 40.48 -0.18 -2.51
CA ALA A 191 41.27 0.36 -3.62
C ALA A 191 42.52 -0.47 -3.91
N ASN A 192 43.21 -0.95 -2.88
CA ASN A 192 44.44 -1.75 -3.00
C ASN A 192 44.15 -3.26 -3.05
N GLN A 193 42.91 -3.65 -3.36
CA GLN A 193 42.50 -5.04 -3.30
C GLN A 193 42.81 -5.76 -4.62
N GLN A 194 43.73 -6.73 -4.57
CA GLN A 194 44.10 -7.52 -5.73
C GLN A 194 43.09 -8.63 -6.06
N SER A 195 42.32 -9.08 -5.08
CA SER A 195 41.30 -10.11 -5.28
C SER A 195 40.04 -9.55 -5.94
N ARG A 196 39.45 -10.33 -6.85
CA ARG A 196 38.20 -9.97 -7.55
C ARG A 196 36.96 -9.99 -6.65
N ASN A 197 37.06 -10.59 -5.46
CA ASN A 197 35.93 -10.92 -4.59
C ASN A 197 35.80 -9.94 -3.41
N CYS A 198 34.60 -9.43 -3.17
CA CYS A 198 34.23 -8.54 -2.07
C CYS A 198 33.41 -9.28 -0.98
N TYR A 199 33.64 -10.58 -0.78
CA TYR A 199 32.86 -11.37 0.17
C TYR A 199 33.16 -11.00 1.63
N ALA A 200 32.10 -10.78 2.42
CA ALA A 200 32.23 -10.51 3.85
C ALA A 200 32.19 -11.81 4.68
N LYS A 201 33.05 -11.90 5.69
CA LYS A 201 32.99 -12.99 6.68
C LYS A 201 31.65 -12.95 7.42
N GLN A 202 31.03 -14.12 7.63
CA GLN A 202 29.70 -14.22 8.26
C GLN A 202 29.63 -13.61 9.67
N ARG A 203 30.72 -13.65 10.44
CA ARG A 203 30.81 -12.97 11.75
C ARG A 203 30.60 -11.46 11.62
N LEU A 204 31.23 -10.82 10.63
CA LEU A 204 31.09 -9.39 10.38
C LEU A 204 29.68 -9.05 9.88
N VAL A 205 29.07 -9.95 9.09
CA VAL A 205 27.69 -9.81 8.64
C VAL A 205 26.71 -9.76 9.80
N LYS A 206 26.83 -10.70 10.75
CA LYS A 206 26.02 -10.73 11.96
C LYS A 206 26.25 -9.49 12.83
N TRP A 207 27.49 -9.03 12.95
CA TRP A 207 27.81 -7.82 13.72
C TRP A 207 27.19 -6.55 13.11
N LEU A 208 27.21 -6.41 11.78
CA LEU A 208 26.55 -5.32 11.07
C LEU A 208 25.03 -5.33 11.32
N ARG A 209 24.38 -6.50 11.23
CA ARG A 209 22.94 -6.65 11.52
C ARG A 209 22.59 -6.18 12.93
N MET A 210 23.40 -6.54 13.93
CA MET A 210 23.25 -6.08 15.31
C MET A 210 23.43 -4.57 15.46
N ARG A 211 24.38 -3.97 14.71
CA ARG A 211 24.61 -2.52 14.74
C ARG A 211 23.44 -1.76 14.11
N VAL A 212 22.98 -2.20 12.94
CA VAL A 212 21.84 -1.60 12.21
C VAL A 212 20.57 -1.66 13.05
N THR A 213 20.20 -2.83 13.57
CA THR A 213 19.02 -3.00 14.44
C THR A 213 19.08 -2.11 15.67
N LYS A 214 20.22 -2.05 16.37
CA LYS A 214 20.39 -1.21 17.58
C LYS A 214 20.25 0.27 17.28
N MET A 215 20.82 0.76 16.18
CA MET A 215 20.75 2.19 15.83
C MET A 215 19.34 2.60 15.36
N ILE A 216 18.71 1.78 14.53
CA ILE A 216 17.34 2.03 14.06
C ILE A 216 16.38 2.05 15.25
N LYS A 217 16.40 1.02 16.11
CA LYS A 217 15.56 0.98 17.31
C LYS A 217 15.81 2.18 18.21
N ARG A 218 17.07 2.55 18.45
CA ARG A 218 17.40 3.70 19.31
C ARG A 218 16.88 5.03 18.77
N ARG A 219 16.98 5.26 17.45
CA ARG A 219 16.55 6.53 16.84
C ARG A 219 15.03 6.60 16.69
N LEU A 220 14.41 5.57 16.15
CA LEU A 220 12.98 5.61 15.79
C LEU A 220 12.03 5.31 16.97
N SER A 221 12.49 4.69 18.06
CA SER A 221 11.61 4.41 19.22
C SER A 221 11.19 5.65 19.99
N LYS A 222 12.03 6.69 19.99
CA LYS A 222 11.78 7.95 20.72
C LYS A 222 11.01 8.98 19.91
N VAL A 223 10.84 8.71 18.62
CA VAL A 223 10.44 9.69 17.61
C VAL A 223 9.00 9.42 17.20
N GLN A 224 8.25 10.49 16.95
CA GLN A 224 6.89 10.43 16.42
C GLN A 224 6.89 10.01 14.95
N ILE A 225 5.79 9.49 14.41
CA ILE A 225 5.71 9.04 13.02
C ILE A 225 5.98 10.18 12.03
N LYS A 226 5.56 11.41 12.37
CA LYS A 226 5.80 12.61 11.57
C LYS A 226 7.30 12.83 11.36
N GLU A 227 8.05 12.87 12.45
CA GLU A 227 9.50 13.04 12.43
C GLU A 227 10.22 11.80 11.85
N ALA A 228 9.73 10.61 12.14
CA ALA A 228 10.28 9.36 11.61
C ALA A 228 10.22 9.32 10.08
N VAL A 229 9.11 9.76 9.49
CA VAL A 229 8.98 9.87 8.03
C VAL A 229 9.96 10.90 7.48
N SER A 230 10.13 12.05 8.13
CA SER A 230 11.13 13.05 7.72
C SER A 230 12.57 12.51 7.73
N LEU A 231 12.94 11.74 8.76
CA LEU A 231 14.26 11.09 8.85
C LEU A 231 14.49 10.04 7.75
N LEU A 232 13.41 9.41 7.27
CA LEU A 232 13.44 8.38 6.24
C LEU A 232 13.44 8.98 4.82
N THR A 233 12.67 10.03 4.58
CA THR A 233 12.61 10.71 3.28
C THR A 233 13.92 11.46 3.02
N ARG A 234 14.40 12.26 3.99
CA ARG A 234 15.63 13.07 3.88
C ARG A 234 16.94 12.30 4.08
N ASN A 235 16.92 10.97 4.10
CA ASN A 235 18.12 10.11 4.20
C ASN A 235 19.02 10.21 5.42
N VAL A 236 18.68 11.05 6.40
CA VAL A 236 19.41 11.22 7.65
C VAL A 236 19.67 9.90 8.37
N LEU A 237 18.70 8.97 8.30
CA LEU A 237 18.86 7.64 8.88
C LEU A 237 19.87 6.79 8.09
N SER A 238 19.75 6.74 6.76
CA SER A 238 20.64 5.98 5.88
C SER A 238 22.09 6.44 6.02
N ASP A 239 22.35 7.74 6.05
CA ASP A 239 23.70 8.29 6.14
C ASP A 239 24.35 8.00 7.50
N ALA A 240 23.55 8.01 8.56
CA ALA A 240 24.04 7.63 9.89
C ALA A 240 24.33 6.13 9.98
N LEU A 241 23.53 5.29 9.32
CA LEU A 241 23.79 3.85 9.22
C LEU A 241 25.10 3.59 8.47
N VAL A 242 25.30 4.22 7.31
CA VAL A 242 26.54 4.08 6.52
C VAL A 242 27.75 4.46 7.37
N ARG A 243 27.76 5.67 7.94
CA ARG A 243 28.89 6.18 8.75
C ARG A 243 29.27 5.25 9.90
N ARG A 244 28.28 4.63 10.55
CA ARG A 244 28.52 3.77 11.72
C ARG A 244 28.78 2.31 11.37
N CYS A 245 28.41 1.85 10.18
CA CYS A 245 28.62 0.46 9.75
C CYS A 245 29.85 0.29 8.85
N ASN A 246 30.32 1.36 8.19
CA ASN A 246 31.50 1.35 7.32
C ASN A 246 32.80 0.86 8.01
N PRO A 247 33.04 1.10 9.32
CA PRO A 247 34.22 0.56 9.99
C PRO A 247 34.20 -0.97 10.17
N ILE A 248 33.05 -1.63 10.07
CA ILE A 248 32.92 -3.07 10.28
C ILE A 248 33.27 -3.83 8.99
N VAL A 249 32.69 -3.39 7.88
CA VAL A 249 32.91 -3.91 6.53
C VAL A 249 32.86 -2.71 5.59
N PRO A 250 33.75 -2.62 4.59
CA PRO A 250 33.65 -1.57 3.57
C PRO A 250 32.34 -1.72 2.80
N LEU A 251 31.47 -0.71 2.90
CA LEU A 251 30.16 -0.70 2.24
C LEU A 251 30.21 0.15 0.98
N ARG A 252 29.58 -0.34 -0.10
CA ARG A 252 29.36 0.47 -1.31
C ARG A 252 28.16 1.35 -1.09
N GLU A 253 27.03 0.72 -0.75
CA GLU A 253 25.77 1.38 -0.47
C GLU A 253 25.03 0.63 0.63
N LEU A 254 24.36 1.38 1.49
CA LEU A 254 23.40 0.89 2.46
C LEU A 254 22.13 1.71 2.30
N ARG A 255 21.05 1.05 1.93
CA ARG A 255 19.74 1.69 1.70
C ARG A 255 18.64 1.00 2.47
N ILE A 256 17.60 1.76 2.76
CA ILE A 256 16.34 1.22 3.26
C ILE A 256 15.51 0.80 2.03
N ARG A 257 15.37 -0.51 1.83
CA ARG A 257 14.64 -1.10 0.70
C ARG A 257 13.15 -0.86 0.81
N LYS A 258 12.61 -1.07 2.01
CA LYS A 258 11.17 -0.96 2.27
C LYS A 258 10.89 -0.59 3.72
N VAL A 259 9.88 0.22 3.93
CA VAL A 259 9.28 0.49 5.23
C VAL A 259 7.80 0.15 5.13
N ARG A 260 7.30 -0.66 6.05
CA ARG A 260 5.86 -0.98 6.13
C ARG A 260 5.35 -0.63 7.51
N VAL A 261 4.27 0.14 7.60
CA VAL A 261 3.50 0.22 8.84
C VAL A 261 2.71 -1.08 8.98
N VAL A 262 2.97 -1.84 10.04
CA VAL A 262 2.33 -3.13 10.32
C VAL A 262 1.07 -2.93 11.14
N ARG A 263 1.12 -2.04 12.13
CA ARG A 263 -0.01 -1.71 12.98
C ARG A 263 -0.10 -0.20 13.10
N THR A 264 -1.30 0.28 12.86
CA THR A 264 -1.73 1.64 13.12
C THR A 264 -2.38 1.70 14.50
N PRO A 265 -2.13 2.75 15.31
CA PRO A 265 -2.87 2.98 16.54
C PRO A 265 -4.35 3.29 16.22
N LYS A 266 -5.16 3.40 17.28
CA LYS A 266 -6.56 3.79 17.14
C LYS A 266 -6.66 5.16 16.45
N PHE A 267 -7.68 5.33 15.62
CA PHE A 267 -7.94 6.59 14.94
C PHE A 267 -8.22 7.71 15.95
N ASP A 268 -7.50 8.81 15.79
CA ASP A 268 -7.68 10.05 16.54
C ASP A 268 -7.67 11.22 15.55
N ALA A 269 -8.79 11.95 15.49
CA ALA A 269 -8.97 13.08 14.59
C ALA A 269 -8.01 14.23 14.92
N GLN A 270 -7.72 14.47 16.20
CA GLN A 270 -6.84 15.57 16.61
C GLN A 270 -5.39 15.31 16.17
N ALA A 271 -4.90 14.08 16.35
CA ALA A 271 -3.58 13.68 15.89
C ALA A 271 -3.43 13.83 14.35
N LEU A 272 -4.47 13.49 13.59
CA LEU A 272 -4.45 13.63 12.13
C LEU A 272 -4.46 15.10 11.70
N LEU A 273 -5.33 15.93 12.29
CA LEU A 273 -5.38 17.36 11.99
C LEU A 273 -4.05 18.05 12.32
N ASN A 274 -3.41 17.70 13.44
CA ASN A 274 -2.08 18.21 13.82
C ASN A 274 -0.97 17.77 12.84
N ALA A 275 -1.10 16.59 12.22
CA ALA A 275 -0.17 16.13 11.21
C ALA A 275 -0.31 16.90 9.88
N HIS A 276 -1.50 17.41 9.58
CA HIS A 276 -1.82 18.16 8.36
C HIS A 276 -1.75 19.69 8.53
N GLY A 277 -1.87 20.24 9.75
CA GLY A 277 -1.83 21.69 9.98
C GLY A 277 -2.88 22.43 9.15
N THR A 278 -2.48 23.46 8.39
CA THR A 278 -3.35 24.27 7.54
C THR A 278 -3.76 23.54 6.26
N ILE A 279 -4.95 22.96 6.20
CA ILE A 279 -5.37 22.13 5.04
C ILE A 279 -5.63 23.04 3.83
N PRO A 280 -5.02 22.76 2.65
CA PRO A 280 -5.23 23.58 1.46
C PRO A 280 -6.67 23.44 0.94
N THR A 281 -7.21 24.52 0.39
CA THR A 281 -8.51 24.50 -0.28
C THR A 281 -8.45 23.56 -1.50
N SER A 282 -9.42 22.68 -1.63
CA SER A 282 -9.57 21.83 -2.81
C SER A 282 -10.11 22.65 -3.97
N VAL A 283 -9.54 22.51 -5.16
CA VAL A 283 -10.01 23.20 -6.38
C VAL A 283 -11.44 22.78 -6.73
N GLU A 284 -11.86 21.59 -6.30
CA GLU A 284 -13.21 21.06 -6.51
C GLU A 284 -14.24 21.52 -5.45
N ALA A 285 -13.85 22.40 -4.51
CA ALA A 285 -14.80 23.01 -3.56
C ALA A 285 -15.56 24.19 -4.18
N ASP A 286 -14.97 24.85 -5.18
CA ASP A 286 -15.65 25.89 -5.93
C ASP A 286 -16.55 25.24 -6.99
N PRO A 287 -17.85 25.60 -7.09
CA PRO A 287 -18.70 25.06 -8.14
C PRO A 287 -18.09 25.47 -9.49
N ARG A 288 -17.70 24.49 -10.30
CA ARG A 288 -17.29 24.75 -11.68
C ARG A 288 -18.47 25.44 -12.37
N GLU A 289 -18.33 26.71 -12.71
CA GLU A 289 -19.14 27.35 -13.74
C GLU A 289 -18.82 26.58 -15.02
N VAL A 290 -19.73 25.66 -15.38
CA VAL A 290 -19.63 24.97 -16.66
C VAL A 290 -19.99 26.02 -17.69
N GLU A 291 -18.99 26.67 -18.28
CA GLU A 291 -19.20 27.39 -19.54
C GLU A 291 -19.82 26.38 -20.51
N GLU A 292 -21.08 26.59 -20.84
CA GLU A 292 -21.81 25.78 -21.80
C GLU A 292 -20.97 25.72 -23.08
N ALA A 293 -20.67 24.51 -23.54
CA ALA A 293 -20.02 24.32 -24.82
C ALA A 293 -20.91 24.98 -25.88
N VAL A 294 -20.44 26.10 -26.46
CA VAL A 294 -21.10 26.76 -27.56
C VAL A 294 -21.15 25.76 -28.70
N GLU A 295 -22.34 25.20 -28.96
CA GLU A 295 -22.61 24.42 -30.15
C GLU A 295 -22.33 25.34 -31.36
N VAL A 296 -21.26 25.05 -32.09
CA VAL A 296 -21.01 25.69 -33.38
C VAL A 296 -22.10 25.22 -34.32
N VAL A 297 -23.16 26.01 -34.44
CA VAL A 297 -24.15 25.87 -35.49
C VAL A 297 -23.46 26.21 -36.81
N GLU A 298 -23.10 25.19 -37.59
CA GLU A 298 -22.80 25.36 -39.01
C GLU A 298 -24.03 25.99 -39.68
N LYS A 299 -23.96 27.30 -39.96
CA LYS A 299 -24.91 27.97 -40.84
C LYS A 299 -24.66 27.48 -42.26
N ALA A 300 -25.52 26.59 -42.72
CA ALA A 300 -25.70 26.31 -44.13
C ALA A 300 -26.36 27.51 -44.84
N ALA A 301 -25.85 27.78 -46.04
CA ALA A 301 -26.46 28.51 -47.16
C ALA A 301 -26.77 30.01 -47.01
N GLU A 302 -26.08 30.82 -47.82
CA GLU A 302 -26.66 31.50 -48.99
C GLU A 302 -25.60 31.65 -50.09
#